data_AF-A0A7Y9XYU9-F1
#
_entry.id   AF-A0A7Y9XYU9-F1
#
_cell.length_a   1.000
_cell.length_b   1.000
_cell.length_c   1.000
_cell.angle_alpha   90.00
_cell.angle_beta   90.00
_cell.angle_gamma   90.00
#
_symmetry.space_group_name_H-M   'P 1'
#
loop_
_entity.id
_entity.type
_entity.pdbx_description
1 polymer ?
#
loop_
_entity_poly.entity_id
_entity_poly.type
_entity_poly.pdbx_seq_one_letter_code
_entity_poly.pdbx_strand_id
1 'polypeptide(L)' 'MKLIEQNRANPAQIISHRLPLDQAPDAFKHFDERDAGWTKVVLKPGI' A
#
# COMPACT_ATOMS: atom_id res chain seq x y z
N MET A 1 11.80 9.15 11.38
CA MET A 1 12.66 8.37 10.46
C MET A 1 13.68 7.48 11.16
N LYS A 2 14.15 7.81 12.39
CA LYS A 2 15.14 7.02 13.15
C LYS A 2 15.00 5.48 13.08
N LEU A 3 13.81 4.90 13.21
CA LEU A 3 13.65 3.43 13.15
C LEU A 3 13.89 2.84 11.76
N ILE A 4 13.51 3.55 10.70
CA ILE A 4 13.69 3.11 9.31
C ILE A 4 15.16 3.31 8.91
N GLU A 5 15.73 4.47 9.24
CA GLU A 5 17.13 4.82 8.96
C GLU A 5 18.11 3.86 9.65
N GLN A 6 17.76 3.40 10.85
CA GLN A 6 18.55 2.43 11.61
C GLN A 6 18.24 0.96 11.24
N ASN A 7 17.45 0.72 10.18
CA ASN A 7 17.02 -0.62 9.74
C ASN A 7 16.27 -1.44 10.82
N ARG A 8 15.67 -0.76 11.80
CA ARG A 8 14.90 -1.39 12.89
C ARG A 8 13.42 -1.60 12.53
N ALA A 9 12.97 -0.99 11.45
CA ALA A 9 11.62 -1.17 10.92
C ALA A 9 11.65 -1.09 9.39
N ASN A 10 10.98 -2.05 8.74
CA ASN A 10 10.75 -2.04 7.31
C ASN A 10 9.25 -1.91 7.02
N PRO A 11 8.70 -0.70 6.81
CA PRO A 11 7.28 -0.50 6.53
C PRO A 11 6.84 -1.12 5.20
N ALA A 12 7.78 -1.45 4.29
CA ALA A 12 7.42 -2.06 3.02
C ALA A 12 6.87 -3.48 3.19
N GLN A 13 7.17 -4.15 4.31
CA GLN A 13 6.72 -5.53 4.59
C GLN A 13 5.21 -5.67 4.70
N ILE A 14 4.50 -4.60 5.07
CA ILE A 14 3.04 -4.62 5.26
C ILE A 14 2.28 -4.18 4.01
N ILE A 15 2.97 -3.73 2.96
CA ILE A 15 2.33 -3.28 1.72
C ILE A 15 1.85 -4.52 0.96
N SER A 16 0.54 -4.65 0.78
CA SER A 16 -0.04 -5.75 0.01
C SER A 16 -0.09 -5.45 -1.48
N HIS A 17 -0.36 -4.21 -1.88
CA HIS A 17 -0.49 -3.83 -3.29
C HIS A 17 0.21 -2.51 -3.62
N ARG A 18 0.79 -2.44 -4.82
CA ARG A 18 1.36 -1.22 -5.41
C ARG A 18 0.73 -1.02 -6.78
N LEU A 19 -0.16 -0.04 -6.90
CA LEU A 19 -1.00 0.14 -8.09
C LEU A 19 -0.78 1.54 -8.69
N PRO A 20 -0.97 1.72 -10.00
CA PRO A 20 -1.04 3.05 -10.61
C PRO A 20 -2.29 3.82 -10.14
N LEU A 21 -2.25 5.14 -10.30
CA LEU A 21 -3.29 6.04 -9.76
C LEU A 21 -4.66 5.86 -10.44
N ASP A 22 -4.70 5.41 -11.69
CA ASP A 22 -5.92 5.07 -12.44
C ASP A 22 -6.70 3.91 -11.81
N GLN A 23 -6.02 3.00 -11.12
CA GLN A 23 -6.64 1.88 -10.37
C GLN A 23 -7.09 2.28 -8.95
N ALA A 24 -7.01 3.57 -8.59
CA ALA A 24 -7.43 4.03 -7.27
C ALA A 24 -8.89 3.66 -6.92
N PRO A 25 -9.90 3.82 -7.81
CA PRO A 25 -11.29 3.51 -7.47
C PRO A 25 -11.48 2.05 -7.05
N ASP A 26 -10.94 1.11 -7.83
CA ASP A 26 -11.01 -0.32 -7.53
C ASP A 26 -10.25 -0.65 -6.24
N ALA A 27 -9.09 -0.03 -6.04
CA ALA A 27 -8.30 -0.22 -4.83
C ALA A 27 -9.02 0.25 -3.56
N PHE A 28 -9.73 1.37 -3.64
CA PHE A 28 -10.55 1.86 -2.53
C PHE A 28 -11.72 0.92 -2.24
N LYS A 29 -12.36 0.38 -3.29
CA LYS A 29 -13.47 -0.58 -3.13
C LYS A 29 -13.02 -1.83 -2.38
N HIS A 30 -11.97 -2.51 -2.83
CA HIS A 30 -11.48 -3.73 -2.18
C HIS A 30 -10.98 -3.47 -0.73
N PHE A 31 -10.38 -2.29 -0.49
CA PHE A 31 -9.96 -1.90 0.85
C PHE A 31 -11.16 -1.67 1.78
N ASP A 32 -12.24 -1.05 1.28
CA ASP A 32 -13.48 -0.81 2.04
C ASP A 32 -14.23 -2.13 2.32
N GLU A 33 -14.30 -3.02 1.32
CA GLU A 33 -14.90 -4.36 1.41
C GLU A 33 -14.08 -5.31 2.30
N ARG A 34 -12.86 -4.92 2.69
CA ARG A 34 -11.91 -5.70 3.51
C ARG A 34 -11.60 -7.07 2.91
N ASP A 35 -11.42 -7.09 1.60
CA ASP A 35 -11.11 -8.32 0.89
C ASP A 35 -9.84 -8.97 1.44
N ALA A 36 -9.84 -10.31 1.46
CA ALA A 36 -8.69 -11.07 1.91
C ALA A 36 -7.45 -10.70 1.07
N GLY A 37 -6.39 -10.26 1.73
CA GLY A 37 -5.15 -9.78 1.08
C GLY A 37 -5.08 -8.26 0.86
N TRP A 38 -6.15 -7.51 1.08
CA TRP A 38 -6.19 -6.06 0.91
C TRP A 38 -5.92 -5.30 2.21
N THR A 39 -4.67 -5.34 2.69
CA THR A 39 -4.27 -4.75 3.98
C THR A 39 -3.62 -3.37 3.88
N LYS A 40 -2.84 -3.11 2.81
CA LYS A 40 -2.18 -1.81 2.60
C LYS A 40 -1.87 -1.59 1.13
N VAL A 41 -2.59 -0.64 0.53
CA VAL A 41 -2.37 -0.23 -0.87
C VAL A 41 -1.50 1.03 -0.92
N VAL A 42 -0.53 1.06 -1.83
CA VAL A 42 0.22 2.26 -2.19
C VAL A 42 -0.06 2.60 -3.64
N LEU A 43 -0.59 3.80 -3.88
CA LEU A 43 -0.84 4.32 -5.23
C LEU A 43 0.39 5.09 -5.72
N LYS A 44 0.85 4.77 -6.93
CA LYS A 44 1.95 5.49 -7.59
C LYS A 44 1.37 6.63 -8.44
N PRO A 45 1.67 7.90 -8.13
CA PRO A 45 1.31 9.01 -9.00
C PRO A 45 2.23 9.06 -10.22
N GLY A 46 1.67 9.04 -11.43
CA GLY A 46 2.40 9.12 -12.70
C GLY A 46 2.82 7.77 -13.30
N ILE A 47 3.19 7.79 -14.58
CA ILE A 47 3.83 6.68 -15.31
C ILE A 47 5.31 6.61 -14.93
#